data_AF-A0A482V1Q0-F1
#
_entry.id   AF-A0A482V1Q0-F1
#
_cell.length_a   1.000
_cell.length_b   1.000
_cell.length_c   1.000
_cell.angle_alpha   90.00
_cell.angle_beta   90.00
_cell.angle_gamma   90.00
#
_symmetry.space_group_name_H-M   'P 1'
#
loop_
_entity.id
_entity.type
_entity.pdbx_description
1 polymer ?
#
loop_
_entity_poly.entity_id
_entity_poly.type
_entity_poly.pdbx_seq_one_letter_code
_entity_poly.pdbx_strand_id
1 'polypeptide(L)' 'MKKFKIAIEDPPRRKHMVFLGGSVLADIMKDKAEFWITKKEYDEQGMRVLSKIGKS' A
#
# COMPACT_ATOMS: atom_id res chain seq x y z
N MET A 1 -28.02 1.93 25.57
CA MET A 1 -27.00 2.50 24.66
C MET A 1 -25.65 1.86 24.95
N LYS A 2 -25.08 1.11 23.99
CA LYS A 2 -23.68 0.65 24.11
C LYS A 2 -22.78 1.89 24.02
N LYS A 3 -21.86 2.09 24.97
CA LYS A 3 -20.89 3.20 24.93
C LYS A 3 -20.09 3.10 23.63
N PHE A 4 -20.22 4.09 22.77
CA PHE A 4 -19.42 4.18 21.54
C PHE A 4 -17.97 4.41 21.97
N LYS A 5 -17.10 3.41 21.75
CA LYS A 5 -15.71 3.46 22.20
C LYS A 5 -14.91 4.22 21.14
N ILE A 6 -14.57 5.47 21.44
CA ILE A 6 -13.67 6.26 20.59
C ILE A 6 -12.23 5.84 20.92
N ALA A 7 -11.49 5.38 19.91
CA ALA A 7 -10.07 5.08 20.00
C ALA A 7 -9.29 6.14 19.20
N ILE A 8 -8.43 6.89 19.87
CA ILE A 8 -7.53 7.85 19.25
C ILE A 8 -6.14 7.25 19.29
N GLU A 9 -5.55 6.98 18.13
CA GLU A 9 -4.16 6.57 18.03
C GLU A 9 -3.28 7.78 17.71
N ASP A 10 -2.40 8.12 18.65
CA ASP A 10 -1.35 9.13 18.45
C ASP A 10 0.04 8.51 18.63
N PRO A 11 0.54 7.81 17.59
CA PRO A 11 1.86 7.22 17.64
C PRO A 11 2.94 8.31 17.49
N PRO A 12 4.04 8.25 18.26
CA PRO A 12 5.10 9.28 18.27
C PRO A 12 5.80 9.46 16.91
N ARG A 13 5.69 8.49 16.01
CA ARG A 13 6.24 8.52 14.64
C ARG A 13 5.19 8.85 13.58
N ARG A 14 4.08 9.51 13.93
CA ARG A 14 2.96 9.84 13.03
C ARG A 14 3.41 10.42 11.69
N LYS A 15 4.39 11.34 11.72
CA LYS A 15 4.99 11.96 10.52
C LYS A 15 5.55 10.96 9.51
N HIS A 16 6.07 9.82 9.99
CA HIS A 16 6.75 8.82 9.15
C HIS A 16 5.92 7.55 8.97
N MET A 17 4.70 7.51 9.50
CA MET A 17 3.87 6.30 9.55
C MET A 17 3.54 5.75 8.16
N VAL A 18 3.29 6.63 7.19
CA VAL A 18 3.05 6.25 5.78
C VAL A 18 4.30 5.61 5.17
N PHE A 19 5.47 6.21 5.40
CA PHE A 19 6.75 5.68 4.91
C PHE A 19 7.09 4.33 5.56
N LEU A 20 6.87 4.20 6.86
CA LEU A 20 7.11 2.95 7.59
C LEU A 20 6.19 1.84 7.09
N GLY A 21 4.89 2.13 6.93
CA GLY A 21 3.92 1.17 6.39
C GLY A 21 4.28 0.71 4.98
N GLY A 22 4.65 1.65 4.10
CA GLY A 22 5.09 1.34 2.74
C GLY A 22 6.39 0.51 2.70
N SER A 23 7.35 0.84 3.56
CA SER A 23 8.64 0.13 3.63
C SER A 23 8.48 -1.31 4.10
N VAL A 24 7.66 -1.54 5.14
CA VAL A 24 7.35 -2.90 5.63
C VAL A 24 6.57 -3.69 4.59
N LEU A 25 5.57 -3.08 3.95
CA LEU A 25 4.80 -3.73 2.90
C LEU A 25 5.70 -4.13 1.72
N ALA A 26 6.60 -3.25 1.28
CA ALA A 26 7.53 -3.52 0.20
C ALA A 26 8.47 -4.70 0.52
N ASP A 27 9.01 -4.76 1.75
CA ASP A 27 9.90 -5.86 2.15
C ASP A 27 9.16 -7.21 2.24
N ILE A 28 7.91 -7.21 2.73
CA ILE A 28 7.08 -8.43 2.78
C ILE A 28 6.70 -8.92 1.38
N MET A 29 6.48 -8.00 0.44
CA MET A 29 5.97 -8.32 -0.90
C MET A 29 7.07 -8.47 -1.96
N LYS A 30 8.35 -8.32 -1.61
CA LYS A 30 9.49 -8.31 -2.57
C LYS A 30 9.54 -9.55 -3.48
N ASP A 31 9.22 -10.73 -2.93
CA ASP A 31 9.31 -12.00 -3.66
C ASP A 31 8.01 -12.34 -4.42
N LYS A 32 6.96 -11.53 -4.28
CA LYS A 32 5.67 -11.75 -4.95
C LYS A 32 5.63 -10.99 -6.27
N ALA A 33 6.10 -11.61 -7.34
CA ALA A 33 6.12 -10.99 -8.68
C ALA A 33 4.76 -10.46 -9.16
N GLU A 34 3.66 -11.11 -8.76
CA GLU A 34 2.29 -10.67 -9.08
C GLU A 34 1.91 -9.34 -8.43
N PHE A 35 2.61 -8.91 -7.37
CA PHE A 35 2.37 -7.63 -6.72
C PHE A 35 3.03 -6.46 -7.44
N TRP A 36 4.15 -6.71 -8.11
CA TRP A 36 4.95 -5.67 -8.76
C TRP A 36 4.50 -5.46 -10.20
N ILE A 37 4.51 -4.20 -10.64
CA ILE A 37 4.37 -3.88 -12.06
C ILE A 37 5.73 -4.00 -12.70
N THR A 38 5.83 -4.89 -13.68
CA THR A 38 7.04 -5.06 -14.48
C THR A 38 7.08 -4.05 -15.63
N LYS A 39 8.28 -3.75 -16.12
CA LYS A 39 8.46 -2.90 -17.31
C LYS A 39 7.68 -3.43 -18.51
N LYS A 40 7.68 -4.76 -18.70
CA LYS A 40 6.96 -5.42 -19.79
C LYS A 40 5.45 -5.16 -19.74
N GLU A 41 4.83 -5.31 -18.56
CA GLU A 41 3.39 -5.04 -18.40
C GLU A 41 3.05 -3.56 -18.67
N TYR A 42 3.93 -2.64 -18.25
CA TYR A 42 3.78 -1.21 -18.53
C TYR A 42 3.89 -0.89 -20.03
N ASP A 43 4.87 -1.48 -20.71
CA ASP A 43 5.07 -1.27 -22.16
C ASP A 43 3.90 -1.84 -23.00
N GLU A 44 3.28 -2.93 -22.55
CA GLU A 44 2.14 -3.57 -23.23
C GLU A 44 0.79 -2.86 -22.98
N GLN A 45 0.52 -2.44 -21.74
CA GLN A 45 -0.80 -1.93 -21.32
C GLN A 45 -0.83 -0.41 -21.11
N GLY A 46 0.33 0.24 -21.10
CA GLY A 46 0.49 1.64 -20.74
C GLY A 46 -0.09 1.93 -19.35
N MET A 47 -0.80 3.06 -19.21
CA MET A 47 -1.41 3.45 -17.93
C MET A 47 -2.50 2.48 -17.42
N ARG A 48 -3.01 1.56 -18.24
CA ARG A 48 -4.03 0.59 -17.80
C ARG A 48 -3.49 -0.43 -16.80
N VAL A 49 -2.18 -0.62 -16.75
CA VAL A 49 -1.52 -1.51 -15.78
C VAL A 49 -1.78 -1.10 -14.33
N LEU A 50 -2.12 0.16 -14.08
CA LEU A 50 -2.48 0.66 -12.73
C LEU A 50 -3.73 -0.02 -12.15
N SER A 51 -4.58 -0.62 -12.99
CA SER A 51 -5.71 -1.44 -12.53
C SER A 51 -5.30 -2.62 -11.64
N LYS A 52 -4.04 -3.08 -11.76
CA LYS A 52 -3.44 -4.15 -10.95
C LYS A 52 -3.27 -3.78 -9.48
N ILE A 53 -3.08 -2.49 -9.17
CA ILE A 53 -2.74 -2.00 -7.82
C ILE A 53 -3.98 -1.53 -7.03
N GLY A 54 -5.15 -1.50 -7.66
CA GLY A 54 -6.42 -1.07 -7.06
C GLY A 54 -7.16 -0.05 -7.92
N LYS A 55 -8.49 -0.05 -7.84
CA LYS A 55 -9.32 1.02 -8.39
C LYS A 55 -9.45 2.12 -7.33
N SER A 56 -9.10 3.35 -7.69
CA SER A 56 -9.52 4.53 -6.92
C SER A 56 -11.01 4.76 -7.07
#